data_AF-A0A0G1I6M2-F1
#
_entry.id   AF-A0A0G1I6M2-F1
#
_cell.length_a   1.000
_cell.length_b   1.000
_cell.length_c   1.000
_cell.angle_alpha   90.00
_cell.angle_beta   90.00
_cell.angle_gamma   90.00
#
_symmetry.space_group_name_H-M   'P 1'
#
loop_
_entity.id
_entity.type
_entity.pdbx_description
1 polymer ?
#
loop_
_entity_poly.entity_id
_entity_poly.type
_entity_poly.pdbx_seq_one_letter_code
_entity_poly.pdbx_strand_id
1 'polypeptide(L)'
;MKKYLSLLVVLAMVFNMGAQIARAEDEDEDNGDDTKAQWREEMKEEREAIRSEMKLRIESAREEAKQKMEALREKIKEERDEAKAKIQELRVVGREKALERFDKAVERMDALQDKIDSKLEELKEKGVDTAGAEAFLETAEEKLDSAKDKIAEINSLLSASLDQLTLEKKTQLRTLAQEIQTLIVETHRALRDAVKSLKEAVRAKIEAANDEENDDAEEENEDNE
;
A
#
# COMPACT_ATOMS: atom_id res chain seq x y z
N MET A 1 21.63 -0.59 -20.32
CA MET A 1 21.46 -1.97 -19.78
C MET A 1 21.71 -2.11 -18.29
N LYS A 2 22.51 -1.26 -17.63
CA LYS A 2 22.76 -1.33 -16.17
C LYS A 2 21.54 -1.03 -15.27
N LYS A 3 20.50 -0.35 -15.79
CA LYS A 3 19.30 0.05 -15.01
C LYS A 3 18.29 -1.08 -14.78
N TYR A 4 18.31 -2.13 -15.61
CA TYR A 4 17.46 -3.31 -15.43
C TYR A 4 18.10 -4.39 -14.55
N LEU A 5 19.40 -4.25 -14.26
CA LEU A 5 20.12 -5.17 -13.39
C LEU A 5 19.72 -4.98 -11.92
N SER A 6 19.48 -3.73 -11.50
CA SER A 6 19.04 -3.42 -10.13
C SER A 6 17.60 -3.89 -9.86
N LEU A 7 16.70 -3.76 -10.85
CA LEU A 7 15.30 -4.21 -10.72
C LEU A 7 15.18 -5.74 -10.69
N LEU A 8 16.04 -6.45 -11.42
CA LEU A 8 16.09 -7.92 -11.40
C LEU A 8 16.71 -8.50 -10.12
N VAL A 9 17.60 -7.77 -9.44
CA VAL A 9 18.20 -8.21 -8.17
C VAL A 9 17.19 -8.14 -7.02
N VAL A 10 16.34 -7.11 -6.98
CA VAL A 10 15.27 -6.99 -5.97
C VAL A 10 14.17 -8.05 -6.21
N LEU A 11 13.80 -8.31 -7.46
CA LEU A 11 12.81 -9.36 -7.80
C LEU A 11 13.35 -10.79 -7.52
N ALA A 12 14.66 -11.01 -7.63
CA ALA A 12 15.29 -12.30 -7.35
C ALA A 12 15.45 -12.60 -5.84
N MET A 13 15.47 -11.58 -4.97
CA MET A 13 15.50 -11.78 -3.52
C MET A 13 14.14 -12.25 -2.98
N VAL A 14 13.02 -11.76 -3.54
CA VAL A 14 11.66 -12.17 -3.14
C VAL A 14 11.33 -13.62 -3.53
N PHE A 15 11.92 -14.14 -4.60
CA PHE A 15 11.61 -15.50 -5.08
C PHE A 15 12.36 -16.62 -4.35
N ASN A 16 13.40 -16.31 -3.56
CA ASN A 16 14.23 -17.34 -2.89
C ASN A 16 13.81 -17.66 -1.45
N MET A 17 12.93 -16.85 -0.84
CA MET A 17 12.36 -17.14 0.49
C MET A 17 11.19 -18.14 0.46
N GLY A 18 10.59 -18.39 -0.71
CA GLY A 18 9.47 -19.33 -0.86
C GLY A 18 9.85 -20.81 -0.96
N ALA A 19 11.15 -21.17 -1.00
CA ALA A 19 11.60 -22.52 -1.33
C ALA A 19 12.17 -23.34 -0.15
N GLN A 20 12.22 -22.81 1.08
CA GLN A 20 12.75 -23.56 2.24
C GLN A 20 11.71 -23.89 3.33
N ILE A 21 10.46 -23.46 3.22
CA ILE A 21 9.38 -23.87 4.14
C ILE A 21 8.72 -25.14 3.61
N ALA A 22 9.49 -26.22 3.50
CA ALA A 22 8.97 -27.55 3.16
C ALA A 22 9.92 -28.67 3.64
N ARG A 23 10.30 -28.66 4.93
CA ARG A 23 10.56 -29.85 5.75
C ARG A 23 11.20 -29.45 7.08
N ALA A 24 10.41 -29.53 8.14
CA ALA A 24 10.82 -29.99 9.46
C ALA A 24 9.53 -30.18 10.26
N GLU A 25 9.02 -31.42 10.25
CA GLU A 25 8.15 -31.91 11.32
C GLU A 25 9.06 -32.28 12.51
N ASP A 26 8.53 -31.97 13.68
CA ASP A 26 8.84 -32.46 15.02
C ASP A 26 9.94 -31.79 15.86
N GLU A 27 9.46 -31.32 17.02
CA GLU A 27 10.11 -31.04 18.30
C GLU A 27 10.96 -29.75 18.40
N ASP A 28 10.33 -28.67 18.88
CA ASP A 28 10.74 -27.99 20.11
C ASP A 28 9.74 -26.86 20.46
N GLU A 29 8.98 -27.08 21.53
CA GLU A 29 8.21 -26.06 22.23
C GLU A 29 9.15 -25.06 22.94
N ASP A 30 8.73 -23.78 22.94
CA ASP A 30 9.02 -22.82 24.02
C ASP A 30 10.29 -21.95 23.96
N ASN A 31 10.70 -21.46 22.78
CA ASN A 31 11.66 -20.33 22.70
C ASN A 31 11.56 -19.44 21.43
N GLY A 32 10.47 -19.56 20.65
CA GLY A 32 10.33 -18.94 19.32
C GLY A 32 9.67 -17.55 19.26
N ASP A 33 9.24 -16.99 20.39
CA ASP A 33 8.45 -15.75 20.40
C ASP A 33 9.32 -14.49 20.29
N ASP A 34 10.45 -14.46 21.00
CA ASP A 34 11.36 -13.29 21.03
C ASP A 34 12.06 -13.05 19.67
N THR A 35 12.46 -14.11 18.97
CA THR A 35 13.10 -13.99 17.64
C THR A 35 12.11 -13.55 16.56
N LYS A 36 10.84 -13.93 16.69
CA LYS A 36 9.77 -13.52 15.77
C LYS A 36 9.34 -12.07 16.02
N ALA A 37 9.33 -11.63 17.28
CA ALA A 37 9.05 -10.24 17.65
C ALA A 37 10.16 -9.28 17.15
N GLN A 38 11.43 -9.64 17.34
CA GLN A 38 12.56 -8.85 16.85
C GLN A 38 12.59 -8.75 15.32
N TRP A 39 12.33 -9.86 14.62
CA TRP A 39 12.24 -9.85 13.16
C TRP A 39 11.08 -8.97 12.65
N ARG A 40 9.96 -8.92 13.38
CA ARG A 40 8.83 -8.04 13.04
C ARG A 40 9.18 -6.57 13.24
N GLU A 41 9.92 -6.20 14.29
CA GLU A 41 10.37 -4.82 14.48
C GLU A 41 11.37 -4.38 13.41
N GLU A 42 12.39 -5.19 13.11
CA GLU A 42 13.34 -4.87 12.03
C GLU A 42 12.64 -4.70 10.68
N MET A 43 11.67 -5.58 10.38
CA MET A 43 10.86 -5.47 9.17
C MET A 43 9.96 -4.22 9.19
N LYS A 44 9.49 -3.75 10.35
CA LYS A 44 8.71 -2.51 10.47
C LYS A 44 9.59 -1.29 10.18
N GLU A 45 10.80 -1.24 10.76
CA GLU A 45 11.74 -0.14 10.52
C GLU A 45 12.22 -0.11 9.06
N GLU A 46 12.53 -1.26 8.46
CA GLU A 46 12.92 -1.35 7.06
C GLU A 46 11.77 -0.89 6.14
N ARG A 47 10.52 -1.26 6.45
CA ARG A 47 9.34 -0.78 5.73
C ARG A 47 9.17 0.72 5.84
N GLU A 48 9.32 1.31 7.02
CA GLU A 48 9.22 2.75 7.20
C GLU A 48 10.29 3.50 6.41
N ALA A 49 11.52 2.97 6.37
CA ALA A 49 12.61 3.52 5.57
C ALA A 49 12.30 3.46 4.06
N ILE A 50 11.83 2.31 3.56
CA ILE A 50 11.42 2.13 2.16
C ILE A 50 10.27 3.09 1.82
N ARG A 51 9.26 3.19 2.69
CA ARG A 51 8.10 4.08 2.51
C ARG A 51 8.54 5.54 2.43
N SER A 52 9.50 5.96 3.26
CA SER A 52 10.06 7.31 3.26
C SER A 52 10.85 7.61 1.98
N GLU A 53 11.74 6.71 1.57
CA GLU A 53 12.53 6.86 0.34
C GLU A 53 11.61 6.92 -0.89
N MET A 54 10.61 6.04 -0.94
CA MET A 54 9.64 5.99 -2.01
C MET A 54 8.82 7.28 -2.09
N LYS A 55 8.40 7.82 -0.95
CA LYS A 55 7.71 9.11 -0.87
C LYS A 55 8.57 10.25 -1.45
N LEU A 56 9.84 10.33 -1.05
CA LEU A 56 10.77 11.34 -1.59
C LEU A 56 10.95 11.22 -3.11
N ARG A 57 11.10 9.99 -3.61
CA ARG A 57 11.24 9.74 -5.04
C ARG A 57 10.00 10.16 -5.83
N ILE A 58 8.82 9.89 -5.29
CA ILE A 58 7.54 10.27 -5.90
C ILE A 58 7.39 11.79 -5.88
N GLU A 59 7.67 12.45 -4.77
CA GLU A 59 7.62 13.91 -4.65
C GLU A 59 8.57 14.59 -5.65
N SER A 60 9.82 14.11 -5.75
CA SER A 60 10.78 14.62 -6.72
C SER A 60 10.30 14.44 -8.17
N ALA A 61 9.82 13.23 -8.52
CA ALA A 61 9.31 12.95 -9.86
C ALA A 61 8.06 13.78 -10.18
N ARG A 62 7.23 14.05 -9.19
CA ARG A 62 6.03 14.87 -9.29
C ARG A 62 6.36 16.33 -9.57
N GLU A 63 7.31 16.92 -8.82
CA GLU A 63 7.72 18.31 -9.04
C GLU A 63 8.36 18.48 -10.43
N GLU A 64 9.21 17.55 -10.86
CA GLU A 64 9.77 17.58 -12.21
C GLU A 64 8.70 17.48 -13.30
N ALA A 65 7.71 16.59 -13.13
CA ALA A 65 6.61 16.46 -14.06
C ALA A 65 5.75 17.73 -14.11
N LYS A 66 5.48 18.35 -12.96
CA LYS A 66 4.72 19.58 -12.83
C LYS A 66 5.40 20.76 -13.52
N GLN A 67 6.68 20.99 -13.26
CA GLN A 67 7.46 22.04 -13.93
C GLN A 67 7.43 21.88 -15.46
N LYS A 68 7.56 20.64 -15.94
CA LYS A 68 7.49 20.36 -17.38
C LYS A 68 6.10 20.56 -17.97
N MET A 69 5.04 20.26 -17.22
CA MET A 69 3.66 20.55 -17.63
C MET A 69 3.38 22.06 -17.67
N GLU A 70 3.92 22.82 -16.72
CA GLU A 70 3.84 24.29 -16.73
C GLU A 70 4.56 24.87 -17.95
N ALA A 71 5.78 24.43 -18.23
CA ALA A 71 6.50 24.82 -19.44
C ALA A 71 5.73 24.44 -20.73
N LEU A 72 5.04 23.30 -20.71
CA LEU A 72 4.16 22.84 -21.78
C LEU A 72 2.98 23.80 -22.00
N ARG A 73 2.35 24.26 -20.91
CA ARG A 73 1.27 25.25 -20.97
C ARG A 73 1.74 26.57 -21.56
N GLU A 74 2.94 27.01 -21.21
CA GLU A 74 3.51 28.23 -21.78
C GLU A 74 3.74 28.08 -23.28
N LYS A 75 4.35 26.98 -23.73
CA LYS A 75 4.49 26.69 -25.16
C LYS A 75 3.16 26.62 -25.91
N ILE A 76 2.10 26.08 -25.29
CA ILE A 76 0.77 26.00 -25.89
C ILE A 76 0.19 27.41 -26.14
N LYS A 77 0.48 28.39 -25.28
CA LYS A 77 0.04 29.79 -25.48
C LYS A 77 0.70 30.45 -26.70
N GLU A 78 1.84 29.93 -27.16
CA GLU A 78 2.54 30.42 -28.35
C GLU A 78 2.00 29.80 -29.65
N GLU A 79 1.16 28.75 -29.56
CA GLU A 79 0.55 28.10 -30.72
C GLU A 79 -0.53 29.01 -31.34
N ARG A 80 -0.36 29.34 -32.62
CA ARG A 80 -1.28 30.26 -33.35
C ARG A 80 -2.59 29.62 -33.78
N ASP A 81 -2.67 28.30 -33.81
CA ASP A 81 -3.90 27.57 -34.07
C ASP A 81 -4.66 27.37 -32.75
N GLU A 82 -5.68 28.21 -32.53
CA GLU A 82 -6.49 28.20 -31.32
C GLU A 82 -7.16 26.82 -31.04
N ALA A 83 -7.57 26.10 -32.09
CA ALA A 83 -8.20 24.80 -31.94
C ALA A 83 -7.17 23.75 -31.47
N LYS A 84 -5.98 23.77 -32.07
CA LYS A 84 -4.87 22.89 -31.68
C LYS A 84 -4.38 23.22 -30.26
N ALA A 85 -4.23 24.50 -29.92
CA ALA A 85 -3.84 24.97 -28.60
C ALA A 85 -4.83 24.50 -27.53
N LYS A 86 -6.14 24.67 -27.75
CA LYS A 86 -7.19 24.22 -26.83
C LYS A 86 -7.20 22.71 -26.63
N ILE A 87 -6.97 21.92 -27.68
CA ILE A 87 -6.87 20.46 -27.58
C ILE A 87 -5.64 20.05 -26.75
N GLN A 88 -4.50 20.71 -26.95
CA GLN A 88 -3.28 20.44 -26.18
C GLN A 88 -3.46 20.83 -24.70
N GLU A 89 -4.06 21.98 -24.43
CA GLU A 89 -4.35 22.44 -23.07
C GLU A 89 -5.25 21.46 -22.33
N LEU A 90 -6.38 21.06 -22.93
CA LEU A 90 -7.30 20.08 -22.35
C LEU A 90 -6.61 18.75 -22.03
N ARG A 91 -5.64 18.33 -22.86
CA ARG A 91 -4.84 17.11 -22.61
C ARG A 91 -3.90 17.27 -21.43
N VAL A 92 -3.22 18.41 -21.29
CA VAL A 92 -2.32 18.68 -20.16
C VAL A 92 -3.14 18.77 -18.86
N VAL A 93 -4.20 19.59 -18.85
CA VAL A 93 -5.10 19.73 -17.69
C VAL A 93 -5.74 18.40 -17.31
N GLY A 94 -6.15 17.59 -18.30
CA GLY A 94 -6.72 16.27 -18.04
C GLY A 94 -5.76 15.31 -17.35
N ARG A 95 -4.46 15.35 -17.71
CA ARG A 95 -3.42 14.51 -17.09
C ARG A 95 -3.09 14.96 -15.69
N GLU A 96 -2.94 16.27 -15.46
CA GLU A 96 -2.72 16.81 -14.11
C GLU A 96 -3.84 16.42 -13.17
N LYS A 97 -5.11 16.61 -13.60
CA LYS A 97 -6.27 16.22 -12.78
C LYS A 97 -6.33 14.72 -12.53
N ALA A 98 -5.86 13.88 -13.45
CA ALA A 98 -5.80 12.44 -13.24
C ALA A 98 -4.76 12.08 -12.17
N LEU A 99 -3.56 12.63 -12.27
CA LEU A 99 -2.49 12.44 -11.28
C LEU A 99 -2.91 12.94 -9.90
N GLU A 100 -3.48 14.14 -9.80
CA GLU A 100 -3.97 14.71 -8.55
C GLU A 100 -5.02 13.79 -7.87
N ARG A 101 -5.87 13.14 -8.66
CA ARG A 101 -6.87 12.18 -8.13
C ARG A 101 -6.22 10.91 -7.60
N PHE A 102 -5.17 10.42 -8.25
CA PHE A 102 -4.43 9.26 -7.78
C PHE A 102 -3.65 9.59 -6.50
N ASP A 103 -2.97 10.73 -6.45
CA ASP A 103 -2.27 11.19 -5.24
C ASP A 103 -3.25 11.28 -4.06
N LYS A 104 -4.40 11.95 -4.25
CA LYS A 104 -5.45 12.02 -3.22
C LYS A 104 -6.05 10.67 -2.85
N ALA A 105 -6.03 9.69 -3.75
CA ALA A 105 -6.49 8.35 -3.43
C ALA A 105 -5.46 7.63 -2.55
N VAL A 106 -4.17 7.73 -2.89
CA VAL A 106 -3.06 7.20 -2.11
C VAL A 106 -3.04 7.79 -0.70
N GLU A 107 -3.10 9.11 -0.57
CA GLU A 107 -3.13 9.81 0.73
C GLU A 107 -4.28 9.33 1.64
N ARG A 108 -5.45 9.05 1.03
CA ARG A 108 -6.60 8.51 1.78
C ARG A 108 -6.41 7.07 2.22
N MET A 109 -5.70 6.24 1.44
CA MET A 109 -5.39 4.86 1.83
C MET A 109 -4.32 4.82 2.91
N ASP A 110 -3.25 5.63 2.79
CA ASP A 110 -2.22 5.78 3.84
C ASP A 110 -2.88 6.22 5.16
N ALA A 111 -3.72 7.26 5.13
CA ALA A 111 -4.44 7.73 6.34
C ALA A 111 -5.44 6.71 6.93
N LEU A 112 -5.86 5.71 6.15
CA LEU A 112 -6.68 4.62 6.64
C LEU A 112 -5.81 3.49 7.23
N GLN A 113 -4.65 3.20 6.64
CA GLN A 113 -3.65 2.30 7.20
C GLN A 113 -3.21 2.76 8.58
N ASP A 114 -2.81 4.03 8.73
CA ASP A 114 -2.37 4.59 10.01
C ASP A 114 -3.42 4.42 11.12
N LYS A 115 -4.70 4.55 10.77
CA LYS A 115 -5.81 4.35 11.72
C LYS A 115 -5.99 2.88 12.11
N ILE A 116 -5.79 1.97 11.16
CA ILE A 116 -5.88 0.53 11.42
C ILE A 116 -4.68 0.10 12.26
N ASP A 117 -3.47 0.56 11.95
CA ASP A 117 -2.24 0.31 12.73
C ASP A 117 -2.39 0.76 14.17
N SER A 118 -2.86 2.00 14.39
CA SER A 118 -3.15 2.50 15.75
C SER A 118 -4.16 1.63 16.49
N LYS A 119 -5.17 1.07 15.79
CA LYS A 119 -6.14 0.16 16.41
C LYS A 119 -5.59 -1.24 16.63
N LEU A 120 -4.69 -1.73 15.79
CA LEU A 120 -3.99 -2.98 16.01
C LEU A 120 -3.17 -2.91 17.29
N GLU A 121 -2.42 -1.83 17.50
CA GLU A 121 -1.63 -1.61 18.71
C GLU A 121 -2.52 -1.60 19.97
N GLU A 122 -3.59 -0.78 19.97
CA GLU A 122 -4.55 -0.73 21.10
C GLU A 122 -5.20 -2.09 21.41
N LEU A 123 -5.42 -2.94 20.40
CA LEU A 123 -6.08 -4.24 20.57
C LEU A 123 -5.09 -5.35 20.99
N LYS A 124 -3.84 -5.27 20.55
CA LYS A 124 -2.76 -6.15 21.04
C LYS A 124 -2.50 -5.98 22.52
N GLU A 125 -2.46 -4.73 23.00
CA GLU A 125 -2.34 -4.44 24.44
C GLU A 125 -3.47 -5.06 25.26
N LYS A 126 -4.65 -5.19 24.64
CA LYS A 126 -5.82 -5.87 25.24
C LYS A 126 -5.81 -7.36 25.01
N GLY A 127 -4.76 -7.95 24.43
CA GLY A 127 -4.63 -9.39 24.15
C GLY A 127 -5.64 -9.91 23.13
N VAL A 128 -6.09 -9.09 22.17
CA VAL A 128 -6.91 -9.56 21.04
C VAL A 128 -5.98 -10.14 19.98
N ASP A 129 -6.33 -11.31 19.41
CA ASP A 129 -5.60 -11.84 18.26
C ASP A 129 -5.78 -10.94 17.04
N THR A 130 -4.68 -10.38 16.56
CA THR A 130 -4.66 -9.41 15.46
C THR A 130 -4.05 -9.98 14.18
N ALA A 131 -3.61 -11.25 14.17
CA ALA A 131 -2.82 -11.83 13.08
C ALA A 131 -3.52 -11.74 11.72
N GLY A 132 -4.83 -11.99 11.67
CA GLY A 132 -5.62 -11.89 10.43
C GLY A 132 -5.67 -10.47 9.86
N ALA A 133 -5.77 -9.46 10.72
CA ALA A 133 -5.82 -8.07 10.31
C ALA A 133 -4.45 -7.54 9.87
N GLU A 134 -3.37 -7.98 10.52
CA GLU A 134 -1.99 -7.69 10.11
C GLU A 134 -1.72 -8.16 8.67
N ALA A 135 -2.11 -9.39 8.34
CA ALA A 135 -1.90 -9.95 7.00
C ALA A 135 -2.65 -9.16 5.90
N PHE A 136 -3.87 -8.69 6.19
CA PHE A 136 -4.61 -7.83 5.27
C PHE A 136 -3.98 -6.44 5.14
N LEU A 137 -3.40 -5.90 6.22
CA LEU A 137 -2.72 -4.61 6.18
C LEU A 137 -1.44 -4.67 5.34
N GLU A 138 -0.66 -5.75 5.47
CA GLU A 138 0.50 -6.03 4.61
C GLU A 138 0.08 -6.13 3.14
N THR A 139 -0.98 -6.86 2.83
CA THR A 139 -1.51 -6.93 1.46
C THR A 139 -1.91 -5.54 0.94
N ALA A 140 -2.53 -4.71 1.78
CA ALA A 140 -2.92 -3.36 1.40
C ALA A 140 -1.70 -2.47 1.11
N GLU A 141 -0.64 -2.61 1.90
CA GLU A 141 0.63 -1.89 1.77
C GLU A 141 1.32 -2.23 0.45
N GLU A 142 1.54 -3.51 0.15
CA GLU A 142 2.15 -3.96 -1.10
C GLU A 142 1.43 -3.40 -2.35
N LYS A 143 0.09 -3.41 -2.31
CA LYS A 143 -0.75 -2.92 -3.40
C LYS A 143 -0.68 -1.40 -3.53
N LEU A 144 -0.62 -0.70 -2.41
CA LEU A 144 -0.52 0.76 -2.38
C LEU A 144 0.84 1.23 -2.89
N ASP A 145 1.91 0.53 -2.51
CA ASP A 145 3.27 0.81 -2.99
C ASP A 145 3.39 0.52 -4.49
N SER A 146 2.80 -0.58 -4.96
CA SER A 146 2.69 -0.83 -6.40
C SER A 146 1.94 0.29 -7.15
N ALA A 147 0.92 0.90 -6.53
CA ALA A 147 0.19 2.01 -7.13
C ALA A 147 1.05 3.29 -7.17
N LYS A 148 1.76 3.58 -6.08
CA LYS A 148 2.74 4.66 -5.93
C LYS A 148 3.85 4.57 -6.98
N ASP A 149 4.39 3.37 -7.23
CA ASP A 149 5.38 3.12 -8.29
C ASP A 149 4.86 3.46 -9.69
N LYS A 150 3.63 3.03 -10.01
CA LYS A 150 3.02 3.32 -11.31
C LYS A 150 2.72 4.80 -11.49
N ILE A 151 2.38 5.52 -10.43
CA ILE A 151 2.26 6.99 -10.46
C ILE A 151 3.63 7.61 -10.81
N ALA A 152 4.71 7.15 -10.19
CA ALA A 152 6.07 7.60 -10.51
C ALA A 152 6.46 7.30 -11.97
N GLU A 153 6.05 6.14 -12.50
CA GLU A 153 6.25 5.79 -13.91
C GLU A 153 5.48 6.71 -14.86
N ILE A 154 4.21 7.02 -14.55
CA ILE A 154 3.43 8.03 -15.31
C ILE A 154 4.14 9.38 -15.29
N ASN A 155 4.58 9.84 -14.12
CA ASN A 155 5.31 11.11 -13.98
C ASN A 155 6.57 11.12 -14.84
N SER A 156 7.32 10.01 -14.87
CA SER A 156 8.51 9.84 -15.70
C SER A 156 8.20 9.85 -17.20
N LEU A 157 7.11 9.20 -17.63
CA LEU A 157 6.67 9.19 -19.04
C LEU A 157 6.25 10.58 -19.51
N LEU A 158 5.58 11.34 -18.64
CA LEU A 158 5.12 12.69 -18.92
C LEU A 158 6.28 13.69 -18.93
N SER A 159 7.23 13.55 -18.00
CA SER A 159 8.42 14.38 -17.96
C SER A 159 9.38 14.11 -19.13
N ALA A 160 9.31 12.94 -19.76
CA ALA A 160 10.12 12.60 -20.94
C ALA A 160 9.58 13.13 -22.27
N SER A 161 8.40 13.76 -22.32
CA SER A 161 7.76 14.13 -23.59
C SER A 161 7.01 15.45 -23.54
N LEU A 162 7.65 16.51 -24.06
CA LEU A 162 7.12 17.88 -24.01
C LEU A 162 6.17 18.26 -25.15
N ASP A 163 6.23 17.65 -26.34
CA ASP A 163 5.53 18.25 -27.50
C ASP A 163 4.39 17.39 -28.07
N GLN A 164 4.51 16.05 -28.03
CA GLN A 164 3.41 15.11 -28.29
C GLN A 164 3.78 13.68 -27.89
N LEU A 165 2.89 12.97 -27.21
CA LEU A 165 3.07 11.53 -26.95
C LEU A 165 2.79 10.72 -28.21
N THR A 166 3.65 9.75 -28.51
CA THR A 166 3.40 8.72 -29.52
C THR A 166 2.16 7.90 -29.14
N LEU A 167 1.59 7.18 -30.11
CA LEU A 167 0.45 6.29 -29.85
C LEU A 167 0.79 5.26 -28.76
N GLU A 168 1.98 4.68 -28.83
CA GLU A 168 2.48 3.72 -27.84
C GLU A 168 2.51 4.31 -26.43
N LYS A 169 3.11 5.50 -26.24
CA LYS A 169 3.15 6.14 -24.91
C LYS A 169 1.76 6.51 -24.40
N LYS A 170 0.81 6.85 -25.28
CA LYS A 170 -0.58 7.11 -24.89
C LYS A 170 -1.26 5.82 -24.39
N THR A 171 -1.03 4.70 -25.07
CA THR A 171 -1.52 3.40 -24.63
C THR A 171 -0.93 3.01 -23.29
N GLN A 172 0.39 3.18 -23.12
CA GLN A 172 1.08 2.93 -21.84
C GLN A 172 0.48 3.76 -20.70
N LEU A 173 0.28 5.06 -20.89
CA LEU A 173 -0.35 5.91 -19.88
C LEU A 173 -1.76 5.44 -19.50
N ARG A 174 -2.55 4.99 -20.48
CA ARG A 174 -3.89 4.46 -20.23
C ARG A 174 -3.82 3.18 -19.42
N THR A 175 -2.94 2.26 -19.79
CA THR A 175 -2.73 0.99 -19.08
C THR A 175 -2.30 1.25 -17.65
N LEU A 176 -1.28 2.09 -17.42
CA LEU A 176 -0.82 2.46 -16.09
C LEU A 176 -1.93 3.08 -15.24
N ALA A 177 -2.74 3.98 -15.83
CA ALA A 177 -3.88 4.57 -15.12
C ALA A 177 -4.94 3.52 -14.71
N GLN A 178 -5.20 2.53 -15.56
CA GLN A 178 -6.13 1.43 -15.24
C GLN A 178 -5.55 0.53 -14.14
N GLU A 179 -4.27 0.24 -14.19
CA GLU A 179 -3.58 -0.56 -13.16
C GLU A 179 -3.57 0.15 -11.81
N ILE A 180 -3.29 1.46 -11.77
CA ILE A 180 -3.39 2.27 -10.55
C ILE A 180 -4.81 2.18 -9.99
N GLN A 181 -5.84 2.33 -10.83
CA GLN A 181 -7.22 2.23 -10.37
C GLN A 181 -7.53 0.85 -9.76
N THR A 182 -7.10 -0.23 -10.39
CA THR A 182 -7.25 -1.59 -9.87
C THR A 182 -6.55 -1.74 -8.52
N LEU A 183 -5.29 -1.31 -8.42
CA LEU A 183 -4.50 -1.40 -7.20
C LEU A 183 -5.13 -0.61 -6.05
N ILE A 184 -5.61 0.61 -6.30
CA ILE A 184 -6.31 1.42 -5.27
C ILE A 184 -7.58 0.71 -4.78
N VAL A 185 -8.34 0.06 -5.67
CA VAL A 185 -9.53 -0.71 -5.28
C VAL A 185 -9.15 -1.94 -4.46
N GLU A 186 -8.08 -2.64 -4.83
CA GLU A 186 -7.55 -3.79 -4.10
C GLU A 186 -7.02 -3.40 -2.71
N THR A 187 -6.25 -2.31 -2.61
CA THR A 187 -5.83 -1.71 -1.33
C THR A 187 -7.04 -1.42 -0.45
N HIS A 188 -8.03 -0.70 -0.96
CA HIS A 188 -9.23 -0.38 -0.19
C HIS A 188 -9.98 -1.63 0.28
N ARG A 189 -10.06 -2.67 -0.57
CA ARG A 189 -10.68 -3.95 -0.20
C ARG A 189 -9.90 -4.62 0.93
N ALA A 190 -8.59 -4.72 0.82
CA ALA A 190 -7.74 -5.31 1.85
C ALA A 190 -7.87 -4.55 3.19
N LEU A 191 -7.88 -3.21 3.17
CA LEU A 191 -8.10 -2.41 4.39
C LEU A 191 -9.49 -2.66 5.02
N ARG A 192 -10.52 -2.86 4.19
CA ARG A 192 -11.85 -3.23 4.67
C ARG A 192 -11.85 -4.61 5.33
N ASP A 193 -11.16 -5.57 4.72
CA ASP A 193 -11.04 -6.93 5.23
C ASP A 193 -10.23 -6.95 6.54
N ALA A 194 -9.18 -6.12 6.67
CA ALA A 194 -8.46 -5.90 7.93
C ALA A 194 -9.40 -5.40 9.06
N VAL A 195 -10.20 -4.36 8.78
CA VAL A 195 -11.18 -3.84 9.75
C VAL A 195 -12.22 -4.90 10.11
N LYS A 196 -12.65 -5.72 9.15
CA LYS A 196 -13.60 -6.81 9.41
C LYS A 196 -12.98 -7.86 10.33
N SER A 197 -11.76 -8.31 10.03
CA SER A 197 -11.02 -9.26 10.85
C SER A 197 -10.83 -8.77 12.28
N LEU A 198 -10.47 -7.49 12.46
CA LEU A 198 -10.38 -6.88 13.80
C LEU A 198 -11.70 -6.96 14.58
N LYS A 199 -12.83 -6.69 13.94
CA LYS A 199 -14.14 -6.74 14.60
C LYS A 199 -14.52 -8.16 15.01
N GLU A 200 -14.23 -9.13 14.16
CA GLU A 200 -14.48 -10.55 14.46
C GLU A 200 -13.61 -11.02 15.62
N ALA A 201 -12.32 -10.65 15.65
CA ALA A 201 -11.41 -10.99 16.74
C ALA A 201 -11.83 -10.35 18.07
N VAL A 202 -12.21 -9.07 18.07
CA VAL A 202 -12.73 -8.39 19.27
C VAL A 202 -13.99 -9.08 19.79
N ARG A 203 -14.90 -9.47 18.90
CA ARG A 203 -16.12 -10.16 19.27
C ARG A 203 -15.83 -11.53 19.88
N ALA A 204 -14.96 -12.31 19.27
CA ALA A 204 -14.56 -13.62 19.78
C ALA A 204 -13.95 -13.50 21.18
N LYS A 205 -13.12 -12.47 21.43
CA LYS A 205 -12.56 -12.22 22.76
C LYS A 205 -13.63 -11.89 23.81
N ILE A 206 -14.64 -11.11 23.45
CA ILE A 206 -15.74 -10.77 24.38
C ILE A 206 -16.59 -12.01 24.69
N GLU A 207 -16.88 -12.84 23.69
CA GLU A 207 -17.63 -14.08 23.88
C GLU A 207 -16.88 -15.04 24.80
N ALA A 208 -15.57 -15.25 24.58
CA ALA A 208 -14.74 -16.07 25.47
C ALA A 208 -14.72 -15.58 26.92
N ALA A 209 -14.59 -14.26 27.14
CA ALA A 209 -14.57 -13.69 28.49
C ALA A 209 -15.91 -13.86 29.24
N ASN A 210 -17.04 -13.87 28.53
CA ASN A 210 -18.36 -14.07 29.14
C ASN A 210 -18.62 -15.54 29.47
N ASP A 211 -18.06 -16.47 28.69
CA ASP A 211 -18.20 -17.91 28.96
C ASP A 211 -17.38 -18.29 30.22
N GLU A 212 -16.17 -17.72 30.39
CA GLU A 212 -15.36 -17.90 31.61
C GLU A 212 -16.07 -17.38 32.88
N GLU A 213 -16.77 -16.25 32.79
CA GLU A 213 -17.48 -15.64 33.95
C GLU A 213 -18.74 -16.44 34.37
N ASN A 214 -19.30 -17.25 33.47
CA ASN A 214 -20.44 -18.13 33.79
C ASN A 214 -20.01 -19.47 34.39
N ASP A 215 -18.88 -20.03 33.96
CA ASP A 215 -18.34 -21.29 34.52
C ASP A 215 -17.89 -21.09 36.00
N ASP A 216 -17.28 -19.95 36.33
CA ASP A 216 -16.90 -19.61 37.72
C ASP A 216 -18.12 -19.44 38.66
N ALA A 217 -19.29 -19.08 38.14
CA ALA A 217 -20.51 -18.89 38.92
C ALA A 217 -21.26 -20.20 39.22
N GLU A 218 -21.02 -21.27 38.44
CA GLU A 218 -21.60 -22.60 38.68
C GLU A 218 -20.80 -23.40 39.74
N GLU A 219 -19.46 -23.24 39.79
CA GLU A 219 -18.62 -23.92 40.80
C GLU A 219 -18.83 -23.39 42.24
N GLU A 220 -19.08 -22.08 42.44
CA GLU A 220 -19.34 -21.53 43.79
C GLU A 220 -20.68 -22.00 44.41
N ASN A 221 -21.60 -22.56 43.61
CA ASN A 221 -22.88 -23.06 44.10
C ASN A 221 -22.86 -24.55 44.49
N GLU A 222 -21.89 -25.34 44.02
CA GLU A 222 -21.77 -26.77 44.39
C GLU A 222 -21.11 -26.99 45.76
N ASP A 223 -20.31 -26.04 46.26
CA ASP A 223 -19.63 -26.14 47.57
C ASP A 223 -20.48 -25.72 48.77
N ASN A 224 -21.75 -25.35 48.56
CA ASN A 224 -22.67 -24.86 49.60
C ASN A 224 -23.86 -25.79 49.91
N GLU A 225 -23.91 -27.01 49.34
CA GLU A 225 -24.86 -28.09 49.71
C GLU A 225 -24.20 -29.19 50.57
#